data_AF-A0A955ZQQ3-F1
#
_entry.id   AF-A0A955ZQQ3-F1
#
_cell.length_a   1.000
_cell.length_b   1.000
_cell.length_c   1.000
_cell.angle_alpha   90.00
_cell.angle_beta   90.00
_cell.angle_gamma   90.00
#
_symmetry.space_group_name_H-M   'P 1'
#
loop_
_entity.id
_entity.type
_entity.pdbx_description
1 polymer ?
#
loop_
_entity_poly.entity_id
_entity_poly.type
_entity_poly.pdbx_seq_one_letter_code
_entity_poly.pdbx_strand_id
1 'polypeptide(L)'
;MPNIQSKVTATLRTIFQNKGETPPAINAGTSLDQSFGLDSIDYAELVVRLEQELGIDPFSEGSFPSINTVEDLVAIYEAALKNSHQQ
;
A
#
# COMPACT_ATOMS: atom_id res chain seq x y z
N MET A 1 16.40 3.71 7.14
CA MET A 1 15.03 3.22 7.44
C MET A 1 14.41 2.78 6.13
N PRO A 2 13.73 1.63 6.05
CA PRO A 2 12.98 1.28 4.85
C PRO A 2 11.94 2.38 4.59
N ASN A 3 12.02 3.02 3.42
CA ASN A 3 11.06 4.05 3.05
C ASN A 3 9.77 3.38 2.59
N ILE A 4 8.79 3.22 3.50
CA ILE A 4 7.51 2.54 3.22
C ILE A 4 6.82 3.19 2.03
N GLN A 5 6.84 4.51 1.93
CA GLN A 5 6.31 5.24 0.78
C GLN A 5 6.95 4.79 -0.54
N SER A 6 8.27 4.60 -0.58
CA SER A 6 8.94 4.10 -1.79
C SER A 6 8.52 2.67 -2.14
N LYS A 7 8.29 1.82 -1.14
CA LYS A 7 7.79 0.46 -1.38
C LYS A 7 6.36 0.48 -1.91
N VAL A 8 5.43 1.17 -1.23
CA VAL A 8 4.03 1.32 -1.66
C VAL A 8 3.95 1.84 -3.10
N THR A 9 4.67 2.93 -3.41
CA THR A 9 4.67 3.49 -4.77
C THR A 9 5.28 2.55 -5.81
N ALA A 10 6.34 1.81 -5.47
CA ALA A 10 6.94 0.82 -6.37
C ALA A 10 6.02 -0.39 -6.63
N THR A 11 5.35 -0.89 -5.59
CA THR A 11 4.39 -1.99 -5.69
C THR A 11 3.19 -1.57 -6.54
N LEU A 12 2.63 -0.38 -6.29
CA LEU A 12 1.56 0.18 -7.12
C LEU A 12 1.96 0.26 -8.59
N ARG A 13 3.16 0.79 -8.88
CA ARG A 13 3.69 0.86 -10.25
C ARG A 13 3.79 -0.52 -10.90
N THR A 14 4.22 -1.53 -10.14
CA THR A 14 4.30 -2.91 -10.61
C THR A 14 2.92 -3.44 -10.98
N ILE A 15 1.88 -3.17 -10.19
CA ILE A 15 0.51 -3.61 -10.47
C ILE A 15 0.00 -2.99 -11.77
N PHE A 16 0.16 -1.67 -11.96
CA PHE A 16 -0.20 -1.02 -13.23
C PHE A 16 0.57 -1.60 -14.43
N GLN A 17 1.88 -1.85 -14.27
CA GLN A 17 2.69 -2.46 -15.32
C GLN A 17 2.23 -3.88 -15.65
N ASN A 18 1.84 -4.68 -14.66
CA ASN A 18 1.29 -6.02 -14.86
C ASN A 18 -0.03 -5.99 -15.62
N LYS A 19 -0.85 -4.94 -15.42
CA LYS A 19 -2.07 -4.69 -16.18
C LYS A 19 -1.80 -4.20 -17.62
N GLY A 20 -0.55 -3.84 -17.94
CA GLY A 20 -0.19 -3.21 -19.21
C GLY A 20 -0.56 -1.72 -19.28
N GLU A 21 -0.83 -1.10 -18.14
CA GLU A 21 -1.19 0.31 -18.01
C GLU A 21 0.01 1.16 -17.58
N THR A 22 -0.02 2.44 -17.95
CA THR A 22 1.01 3.38 -17.47
C THR A 22 0.58 3.91 -16.09
N PRO A 23 1.37 3.68 -15.03
CA PRO A 23 1.02 4.20 -13.72
C PRO A 23 0.98 5.73 -13.74
N PRO A 24 -0.04 6.36 -13.16
CA PRO A 24 -0.09 7.81 -13.01
C PRO A 24 1.02 8.31 -12.07
N ALA A 25 1.15 9.62 -11.92
CA ALA A 25 2.05 10.18 -10.90
C ALA A 25 1.54 9.84 -9.50
N ILE A 26 2.23 8.93 -8.81
CA ILE A 26 1.88 8.47 -7.46
C ILE A 26 2.70 9.27 -6.44
N ASN A 27 2.00 10.05 -5.61
CA ASN A 27 2.53 10.87 -4.52
C ASN A 27 1.80 10.53 -3.21
N ALA A 28 2.26 11.05 -2.06
CA ALA A 28 1.59 10.85 -0.77
C ALA A 28 0.11 11.27 -0.79
N GLY A 29 -0.19 12.44 -1.34
CA GLY A 29 -1.57 12.95 -1.48
C GLY A 29 -2.35 12.38 -2.67
N THR A 30 -1.85 11.34 -3.35
CA THR A 30 -2.62 10.69 -4.42
C THR A 30 -3.77 9.91 -3.81
N SER A 31 -4.99 10.21 -4.28
CA SER A 31 -6.19 9.49 -3.89
C SER A 31 -6.17 8.06 -4.43
N LEU A 32 -6.46 7.10 -3.57
CA LEU A 32 -6.66 5.68 -3.86
C LEU A 32 -8.16 5.36 -3.90
N ASP A 33 -8.97 6.26 -4.48
CA ASP A 33 -10.38 6.01 -4.69
C ASP A 33 -10.61 5.26 -6.03
N GLN A 34 -11.88 5.01 -6.38
CA GLN A 34 -12.24 4.33 -7.62
C GLN A 34 -11.69 5.02 -8.88
N SER A 35 -11.45 6.33 -8.83
CA SER A 35 -10.87 7.11 -9.94
C SER A 35 -9.39 6.77 -10.19
N PHE A 36 -8.70 6.16 -9.23
CA PHE A 36 -7.31 5.76 -9.39
C PHE A 36 -7.15 4.55 -10.32
N GLY A 37 -8.21 3.77 -10.54
CA GLY A 37 -8.20 2.62 -11.46
C GLY A 37 -7.69 1.32 -10.84
N LEU A 38 -7.71 1.22 -9.50
CA LEU A 38 -7.44 -0.04 -8.79
C LEU A 38 -8.75 -0.74 -8.42
N ASP A 39 -8.82 -2.01 -8.77
CA ASP A 39 -9.92 -2.89 -8.38
C ASP A 39 -9.60 -3.63 -7.08
N SER A 40 -10.60 -4.29 -6.47
CA SER A 40 -10.40 -5.05 -5.23
C SER A 40 -9.29 -6.11 -5.32
N ILE A 41 -9.07 -6.68 -6.51
CA ILE A 41 -7.99 -7.64 -6.77
C ILE A 41 -6.62 -6.94 -6.72
N ASP A 42 -6.52 -5.75 -7.30
CA ASP A 42 -5.28 -4.96 -7.30
C ASP A 42 -4.91 -4.55 -5.87
N TYR A 43 -5.90 -4.17 -5.06
CA TYR A 43 -5.68 -3.90 -3.63
C TYR A 43 -5.21 -5.14 -2.87
N ALA A 44 -5.82 -6.31 -3.12
CA ALA A 44 -5.38 -7.55 -2.50
C ALA A 44 -3.94 -7.89 -2.89
N GLU A 45 -3.57 -7.73 -4.17
CA GLU A 45 -2.20 -7.92 -4.64
C GLU A 45 -1.22 -6.94 -3.98
N LEU A 46 -1.61 -5.66 -3.86
CA LEU A 46 -0.82 -4.63 -3.20
C LEU A 46 -0.50 -5.03 -1.76
N VAL A 47 -1.52 -5.41 -0.99
CA VAL A 47 -1.37 -5.80 0.43
C VAL A 47 -0.47 -7.02 0.56
N VAL A 48 -0.69 -8.07 -0.23
CA VAL A 48 0.10 -9.32 -0.20
C VAL A 48 1.57 -9.06 -0.56
N ARG A 49 1.85 -8.24 -1.58
CA ARG A 49 3.22 -7.89 -1.96
C ARG A 49 3.91 -7.08 -0.87
N LEU A 50 3.22 -6.11 -0.28
CA LEU A 50 3.75 -5.30 0.81
C LEU A 50 4.02 -6.16 2.05
N GLU A 51 3.14 -7.11 2.37
CA GLU A 51 3.36 -8.09 3.45
C GLU A 51 4.62 -8.92 3.21
N GLN A 52 4.81 -9.46 1.99
CA GLN A 52 6.03 -10.20 1.64
C GLN A 52 7.30 -9.33 1.71
N GLU A 53 7.18 -8.05 1.35
CA GLU A 53 8.30 -7.11 1.30
C GLU A 53 8.68 -6.49 2.64
N LEU A 54 7.71 -6.34 3.55
CA LEU A 54 7.87 -5.70 4.86
C LEU A 54 7.83 -6.71 6.01
N GLY A 55 7.32 -7.92 5.76
CA GLY A 55 7.12 -8.97 6.76
C GLY A 55 5.99 -8.67 7.75
N ILE A 56 5.05 -7.79 7.38
CA ILE A 56 3.97 -7.35 8.27
C ILE A 56 2.65 -7.18 7.52
N ASP A 57 1.58 -7.71 8.11
CA ASP A 57 0.21 -7.48 7.66
C ASP A 57 -0.52 -6.58 8.69
N PRO A 58 -0.70 -5.28 8.38
CA PRO A 58 -1.40 -4.36 9.28
C PRO A 58 -2.91 -4.62 9.35
N PHE A 59 -3.46 -5.45 8.47
CA PHE A 59 -4.88 -5.75 8.41
C PHE A 59 -5.25 -7.07 9.14
N SER A 60 -4.24 -7.81 9.60
CA SER A 60 -4.40 -9.08 10.31
C SER A 60 -5.20 -8.96 11.61
N GLU A 61 -5.11 -7.81 12.29
CA GLU A 61 -5.86 -7.52 13.52
C GLU A 61 -7.36 -7.20 13.28
N GLY A 62 -7.86 -7.37 12.05
CA GLY A 62 -9.28 -7.22 11.71
C GLY A 62 -9.75 -5.77 11.57
N SER A 63 -8.84 -4.81 11.68
CA SER A 63 -9.13 -3.40 11.44
C SER A 63 -8.75 -3.02 10.01
N PHE A 64 -9.74 -2.84 9.14
CA PHE A 64 -9.56 -2.22 7.83
C PHE A 64 -9.96 -0.74 7.92
N PRO A 65 -9.03 0.16 8.27
CA PRO A 65 -9.32 1.60 8.21
C PRO A 65 -9.62 2.03 6.78
N SER A 66 -10.39 3.12 6.64
CA SER A 66 -10.67 3.70 5.33
C SER A 66 -9.39 4.29 4.73
N ILE A 67 -8.87 3.65 3.69
CA ILE A 67 -7.72 4.13 2.91
C ILE A 67 -8.26 5.04 1.81
N ASN A 68 -8.00 6.34 1.90
CA ASN A 68 -8.40 7.30 0.87
C ASN A 68 -7.22 7.74 0.01
N THR A 69 -6.01 7.74 0.58
CA THR A 69 -4.79 8.21 -0.08
C THR A 69 -3.62 7.26 0.12
N VAL A 70 -2.57 7.45 -0.68
CA VAL A 70 -1.29 6.72 -0.51
C VAL A 70 -0.69 7.00 0.87
N GLU A 71 -0.81 8.22 1.39
CA GLU A 71 -0.35 8.58 2.72
C GLU A 71 -1.06 7.79 3.82
N ASP A 72 -2.38 7.58 3.71
CA ASP A 72 -3.14 6.76 4.65
C ASP A 72 -2.58 5.33 4.70
N LEU A 73 -2.35 4.73 3.53
CA LEU A 73 -1.78 3.39 3.42
C LEU A 73 -0.38 3.33 4.04
N VAL A 74 0.49 4.31 3.74
CA VAL A 74 1.83 4.39 4.30
C VAL A 74 1.78 4.51 5.83
N ALA A 75 0.92 5.37 6.36
CA ALA A 75 0.78 5.58 7.81
C ALA A 75 0.36 4.30 8.54
N ILE A 76 -0.54 3.50 7.94
CA ILE A 76 -0.96 2.20 8.48
C ILE A 76 0.23 1.24 8.59
N TYR A 77 1.01 1.08 7.52
CA TYR A 77 2.19 0.21 7.53
C TYR A 77 3.29 0.74 8.45
N GLU A 78 3.49 2.05 8.53
CA GLU A 78 4.45 2.65 9.47
C GLU A 78 4.06 2.41 10.93
N ALA A 79 2.77 2.57 11.26
CA ALA A 79 2.26 2.30 12.61
C ALA A 79 2.43 0.83 12.96
N ALA A 80 2.03 -0.08 12.06
CA ALA A 80 2.18 -1.51 12.28
C ALA A 80 3.65 -1.90 12.45
N LEU A 81 4.55 -1.40 11.58
CA LEU A 81 5.97 -1.71 11.68
C LEU A 81 6.58 -1.22 13.00
N LYS A 82 6.17 -0.03 13.49
CA LYS A 82 6.57 0.47 14.81
C LYS A 82 6.08 -0.44 15.93
N ASN A 83 4.84 -0.92 15.87
CA ASN A 83 4.28 -1.82 16.87
C ASN A 83 5.00 -3.19 16.89
N SER A 84 5.32 -3.76 15.72
CA SER A 84 6.03 -5.05 15.63
C SER A 84 7.47 -5.02 16.14
N HIS A 85 8.15 -3.85 16.13
CA HIS A 85 9.50 -3.70 16.69
C HIS A 85 9.49 -3.39 18.21
N GLN A 86 8.33 -3.18 18.82
CA GLN A 86 8.18 -2.87 20.25
C GLN A 86 7.79 -4.11 21.09
N GLN A 87 7.54 -5.26 20.46
CA GLN A 87 7.27 -6.54 21.13
C GLN A 87 8.48 -7.48 21.06
#